data_AF-A0A359CSC0-F1
#
_entry.id   AF-A0A359CSC0-F1
#
_cell.length_a   1.000
_cell.length_b   1.000
_cell.length_c   1.000
_cell.angle_alpha   90.00
_cell.angle_beta   90.00
_cell.angle_gamma   90.00
#
_symmetry.space_group_name_H-M   'P 1'
#
loop_
_entity.id
_entity.type
_entity.pdbx_description
1 polymer ?
#
loop_
_entity_poly.entity_id
_entity_poly.type
_entity_poly.pdbx_seq_one_letter_code
_entity_poly.pdbx_strand_id
1 'polypeptide(L)'
;GMSAYERIAFCQKYWDTLIKRDDMYIEYVTLLNQVGKYEEAYKLIMARKFHPWEGGEGKVTTQYKIALLEMAKAEIQKKDYKNAIMHLNSALNYPENLGEGKLEGTKDNNINYYLGYCYEMIGRGDLAKKYFELASIGTDDPAGIMYYYDQPADMILYEGWAKGKLGK
;
A
#
# COMPACT_ATOMS: atom_id res chain seq x y z
N GLY A 1 6.07 -22.47 15.38
CA GLY A 1 6.84 -22.31 14.12
C GLY A 1 7.84 -21.18 14.29
N MET A 2 8.75 -20.98 13.33
CA MET A 2 9.72 -19.87 13.36
C MET A 2 9.02 -18.51 13.33
N SER A 3 9.51 -17.56 14.12
CA SER A 3 9.08 -16.15 14.13
C SER A 3 9.48 -15.43 12.84
N ALA A 4 8.87 -14.26 12.59
CA ALA A 4 9.23 -13.41 11.45
C ALA A 4 10.71 -13.01 11.47
N TYR A 5 11.26 -12.69 12.65
CA TYR A 5 12.68 -12.34 12.81
C TYR A 5 13.62 -13.52 12.51
N GLU A 6 13.28 -14.73 12.95
CA GLU A 6 14.06 -15.94 12.62
C GLU A 6 14.04 -16.24 11.12
N ARG A 7 12.88 -16.05 10.47
CA ARG A 7 12.76 -16.18 9.01
C ARG A 7 13.59 -15.13 8.26
N ILE A 8 13.60 -13.88 8.71
CA ILE A 8 14.44 -12.82 8.17
C ILE A 8 15.92 -13.20 8.28
N ALA A 9 16.36 -13.66 9.45
CA ALA A 9 17.76 -14.07 9.67
C ALA A 9 18.14 -15.24 8.75
N PHE A 10 17.24 -16.20 8.53
CA PHE A 10 17.44 -17.29 7.58
C PHE A 10 17.57 -16.79 6.13
N CYS A 11 16.69 -15.88 5.71
CA CYS A 11 16.77 -15.24 4.40
C CYS A 11 18.11 -14.50 4.19
N GLN A 12 18.56 -13.75 5.18
CA GLN A 12 19.83 -13.01 5.14
C GLN A 12 21.04 -13.94 5.09
N LYS A 13 20.99 -15.07 5.81
CA LYS A 13 22.05 -16.10 5.77
C LYS A 13 22.25 -16.68 4.37
N TYR A 14 21.18 -16.78 3.57
CA TYR A 14 21.20 -17.37 2.22
C TYR A 14 20.89 -16.33 1.14
N TRP A 15 21.31 -15.07 1.36
CA TRP A 15 20.97 -13.93 0.51
C TRP A 15 21.29 -14.15 -0.98
N ASP A 16 22.50 -14.63 -1.29
CA ASP A 16 22.94 -14.86 -2.69
C ASP A 16 22.07 -15.86 -3.46
N THR A 17 21.43 -16.80 -2.75
CA THR A 17 20.46 -17.73 -3.34
C THR A 17 19.09 -17.09 -3.45
N LEU A 18 18.66 -16.37 -2.41
CA LEU A 18 17.36 -15.72 -2.33
C LEU A 18 17.18 -14.69 -3.43
N ILE A 19 18.17 -13.81 -3.66
CA ILE A 19 18.06 -12.73 -4.64
C ILE A 19 17.89 -13.21 -6.08
N LYS A 20 18.21 -14.47 -6.37
CA LYS A 20 18.06 -15.03 -7.71
C LYS A 20 16.61 -15.42 -8.03
N ARG A 21 15.71 -15.38 -7.06
CA ARG A 21 14.31 -15.77 -7.22
C ARG A 21 13.37 -14.67 -6.76
N ASP A 22 12.49 -14.22 -7.66
CA ASP A 22 11.52 -13.15 -7.36
C ASP A 22 10.54 -13.56 -6.25
N ASP A 23 10.11 -14.82 -6.23
CA ASP A 23 9.20 -15.35 -5.20
C ASP A 23 9.76 -15.21 -3.78
N MET A 24 10.98 -15.69 -3.55
CA MET A 24 11.66 -15.60 -2.25
C MET A 24 12.05 -14.17 -1.90
N TYR A 25 12.34 -13.34 -2.90
CA TYR A 25 12.62 -11.92 -2.70
C TYR A 25 11.38 -11.18 -2.20
N ILE A 26 10.20 -11.44 -2.78
CA ILE A 26 8.92 -10.86 -2.34
C ILE A 26 8.53 -11.38 -0.95
N GLU A 27 8.77 -12.65 -0.64
CA GLU A 27 8.56 -13.17 0.72
C GLU A 27 9.44 -12.46 1.75
N TYR A 28 10.68 -12.16 1.41
CA TYR A 28 11.57 -11.38 2.28
C TYR A 28 11.07 -9.95 2.49
N VAL A 29 10.67 -9.27 1.42
CA VAL A 29 10.05 -7.93 1.48
C VAL A 29 8.78 -7.95 2.35
N THR A 30 7.97 -9.00 2.23
CA THR A 30 6.76 -9.19 3.04
C THR A 30 7.09 -9.31 4.52
N LEU A 31 8.12 -10.10 4.86
CA LEU A 31 8.60 -10.21 6.23
C LEU A 31 9.08 -8.88 6.80
N LEU A 32 9.81 -8.08 6.00
CA LEU A 32 10.25 -6.74 6.41
C LEU A 32 9.06 -5.84 6.74
N ASN A 33 8.04 -5.80 5.87
CA ASN A 33 6.81 -5.05 6.15
C ASN A 33 6.11 -5.55 7.43
N GLN A 34 6.03 -6.86 7.65
CA GLN A 34 5.40 -7.43 8.86
C GLN A 34 6.09 -7.02 10.16
N VAL A 35 7.41 -6.80 10.15
CA VAL A 35 8.17 -6.38 11.34
C VAL A 35 8.39 -4.85 11.41
N GLY A 36 7.70 -4.07 10.58
CA GLY A 36 7.77 -2.61 10.61
C GLY A 36 8.97 -2.00 9.88
N LYS A 37 9.73 -2.79 9.12
CA LYS A 37 10.89 -2.33 8.33
C LYS A 37 10.46 -1.83 6.94
N TYR A 38 9.50 -0.92 6.91
CA TYR A 38 8.84 -0.44 5.69
C TYR A 38 9.81 0.25 4.71
N GLU A 39 10.74 1.07 5.22
CA GLU A 39 11.71 1.78 4.37
C GLU A 39 12.69 0.79 3.71
N GLU A 40 13.12 -0.25 4.43
CA GLU A 40 13.99 -1.31 3.91
C GLU A 40 13.26 -2.11 2.83
N ALA A 41 12.00 -2.48 3.09
CA ALA A 41 11.13 -3.14 2.11
C ALA A 41 10.96 -2.29 0.85
N TYR A 42 10.64 -1.00 1.00
CA TYR A 42 10.47 -0.07 -0.12
C TYR A 42 11.75 0.04 -0.97
N LYS A 43 12.92 0.24 -0.34
CA LYS A 43 14.21 0.31 -1.05
C LYS A 43 14.49 -0.95 -1.85
N LEU A 44 14.22 -2.14 -1.28
CA LEU A 44 14.42 -3.41 -1.97
C LEU A 44 13.47 -3.60 -3.15
N ILE A 45 12.22 -3.16 -3.03
CA ILE A 45 11.25 -3.17 -4.14
C ILE A 45 11.75 -2.23 -5.25
N MET A 46 12.13 -1.00 -4.93
CA MET A 46 12.54 -0.01 -5.93
C MET A 46 13.88 -0.32 -6.60
N ALA A 47 14.76 -1.09 -5.94
CA ALA A 47 16.05 -1.49 -6.48
C ALA A 47 15.97 -2.65 -7.50
N ARG A 48 14.79 -3.28 -7.66
CA ARG A 48 14.60 -4.46 -8.52
C ARG A 48 13.59 -4.17 -9.62
N LYS A 49 13.83 -4.76 -10.80
CA LYS A 49 12.85 -4.88 -11.87
C LYS A 49 12.21 -6.26 -11.78
N PHE A 50 10.93 -6.30 -11.45
CA PHE A 50 10.13 -7.50 -11.39
C PHE A 50 9.54 -7.79 -12.78
N HIS A 51 9.41 -9.07 -13.11
CA HIS A 51 8.76 -9.49 -14.36
C HIS A 51 7.30 -9.87 -14.10
N PRO A 52 6.37 -9.46 -14.98
CA PRO A 52 4.98 -9.85 -14.84
C PRO A 52 4.82 -11.38 -14.89
N TRP A 53 3.87 -11.92 -14.10
CA TRP A 53 3.42 -13.32 -14.15
C TRP A 53 4.39 -14.41 -13.65
N GLU A 54 5.44 -14.08 -12.89
CA GLU A 54 6.31 -15.08 -12.23
C GLU A 54 5.68 -15.72 -10.96
N GLY A 55 4.36 -15.96 -10.96
CA GLY A 55 3.63 -16.56 -9.83
C GLY A 55 3.40 -15.60 -8.64
N GLY A 56 3.62 -14.30 -8.85
CA GLY A 56 3.55 -13.24 -7.84
C GLY A 56 2.49 -12.17 -8.10
N GLU A 57 1.48 -12.43 -8.94
CA GLU A 57 0.48 -11.44 -9.36
C GLU A 57 -0.08 -10.64 -8.17
N GLY A 58 0.08 -9.32 -8.21
CA GLY A 58 -0.39 -8.40 -7.20
C GLY A 58 0.43 -8.39 -5.90
N LYS A 59 1.35 -9.33 -5.67
CA LYS A 59 2.10 -9.42 -4.41
C LYS A 59 3.08 -8.27 -4.25
N VAL A 60 3.87 -7.98 -5.28
CA VAL A 60 4.87 -6.90 -5.20
C VAL A 60 4.20 -5.53 -5.10
N THR A 61 3.13 -5.31 -5.87
CA THR A 61 2.35 -4.06 -5.82
C THR A 61 1.65 -3.88 -4.48
N THR A 62 1.16 -4.98 -3.87
CA THR A 62 0.63 -4.97 -2.49
C THR A 62 1.70 -4.58 -1.48
N GLN A 63 2.89 -5.20 -1.53
CA GLN A 63 3.97 -4.86 -0.59
C GLN A 63 4.49 -3.43 -0.77
N TYR A 64 4.52 -2.94 -2.02
CA TYR A 64 4.86 -1.56 -2.34
C TYR A 64 3.87 -0.57 -1.69
N LYS A 65 2.56 -0.83 -1.84
CA LYS A 65 1.51 -0.02 -1.20
C LYS A 65 1.59 -0.05 0.32
N ILE A 66 1.81 -1.22 0.92
CA ILE A 66 1.93 -1.37 2.37
C ILE A 66 3.10 -0.52 2.88
N ALA A 67 4.27 -0.64 2.25
CA ALA A 67 5.45 0.11 2.66
C ALA A 67 5.20 1.62 2.61
N LEU A 68 4.65 2.13 1.50
CA LEU A 68 4.36 3.56 1.33
C LEU A 68 3.29 4.08 2.30
N LEU A 69 2.21 3.31 2.52
CA LEU A 69 1.16 3.69 3.44
C LEU A 69 1.67 3.79 4.88
N GLU A 70 2.44 2.80 5.33
CA GLU A 70 2.96 2.80 6.70
C GLU A 70 4.07 3.84 6.92
N MET A 71 4.91 4.11 5.91
CA MET A 71 5.82 5.27 5.93
C MET A 71 5.04 6.58 6.04
N ALA A 72 3.99 6.77 5.25
CA ALA A 72 3.15 7.96 5.32
C ALA A 72 2.47 8.12 6.69
N LYS A 73 1.99 7.03 7.30
CA LYS A 73 1.41 7.07 8.66
C LYS A 73 2.44 7.48 9.70
N ALA A 74 3.68 7.01 9.60
CA ALA A 74 4.77 7.43 10.48
C ALA A 74 5.13 8.91 10.29
N GLU A 75 5.07 9.43 9.07
CA GLU A 75 5.30 10.85 8.74
C GLU A 75 4.16 11.73 9.27
N ILE A 76 2.91 11.28 9.13
CA ILE A 76 1.72 11.94 9.71
C ILE A 76 1.86 12.09 11.23
N GLN A 77 2.31 11.04 11.94
CA GLN A 77 2.53 11.10 13.38
C GLN A 77 3.58 12.15 13.77
N LYS A 78 4.58 12.36 12.89
CA LYS A 78 5.61 13.39 13.03
C LYS A 78 5.17 14.77 12.51
N LYS A 79 3.92 14.90 12.03
CA LYS A 79 3.37 16.09 11.35
C LYS A 79 4.11 16.49 10.08
N ASP A 80 4.85 15.55 9.48
CA ASP A 80 5.48 15.73 8.18
C ASP A 80 4.50 15.40 7.06
N TYR A 81 3.48 16.25 6.92
CA TYR A 81 2.40 16.04 5.96
C TYR A 81 2.90 16.12 4.50
N LYS A 82 4.01 16.82 4.26
CA LYS A 82 4.58 16.96 2.91
C LYS A 82 5.09 15.63 2.39
N ASN A 83 5.91 14.92 3.18
CA ASN A 83 6.42 13.61 2.78
C ASN A 83 5.31 12.55 2.79
N ALA A 84 4.37 12.63 3.73
CA ALA A 84 3.21 11.74 3.75
C ALA A 84 2.39 11.84 2.45
N ILE A 85 2.11 13.08 1.98
CA ILE A 85 1.41 13.29 0.70
C ILE A 85 2.21 12.72 -0.47
N MET A 86 3.53 12.87 -0.47
CA MET A 86 4.39 12.31 -1.52
C MET A 86 4.27 10.78 -1.56
N HIS A 87 4.46 10.10 -0.44
CA HIS A 87 4.36 8.64 -0.36
C HIS A 87 2.96 8.11 -0.67
N LEU A 88 1.90 8.77 -0.20
CA LEU A 88 0.53 8.37 -0.50
C LEU A 88 0.20 8.52 -1.99
N ASN A 89 0.66 9.60 -2.65
CA ASN A 89 0.50 9.71 -4.11
C ASN A 89 1.32 8.66 -4.87
N SER A 90 2.51 8.33 -4.39
CA SER A 90 3.28 7.20 -4.94
C SER A 90 2.55 5.87 -4.78
N ALA A 91 1.78 5.67 -3.70
CA ALA A 91 1.01 4.44 -3.50
C ALA A 91 -0.15 4.28 -4.50
N LEU A 92 -0.61 5.38 -5.12
CA LEU A 92 -1.63 5.38 -6.17
C LEU A 92 -1.06 5.16 -7.58
N ASN A 93 0.26 5.23 -7.76
CA ASN A 93 0.93 5.17 -9.05
C ASN A 93 1.99 4.08 -9.06
N TYR A 94 1.86 3.08 -9.94
CA TYR A 94 2.74 1.92 -9.94
C TYR A 94 3.91 2.15 -10.91
N PRO A 95 5.15 2.23 -10.43
CA PRO A 95 6.31 2.42 -11.30
C PRO A 95 6.58 1.18 -12.15
N GLU A 96 7.17 1.38 -13.34
CA GLU A 96 7.42 0.31 -14.32
C GLU A 96 8.22 -0.88 -13.77
N ASN A 97 9.09 -0.63 -12.78
CA ASN A 97 9.91 -1.67 -12.19
C ASN A 97 9.09 -2.73 -11.44
N LEU A 98 7.84 -2.46 -11.07
CA LEU A 98 6.95 -3.46 -10.46
C LEU A 98 6.50 -4.53 -11.45
N GLY A 99 6.65 -4.29 -12.76
CA GLY A 99 6.23 -5.23 -13.81
C GLY A 99 4.72 -5.39 -13.96
N GLU A 100 3.92 -4.74 -13.12
CA GLU A 100 2.47 -4.89 -13.05
C GLU A 100 1.79 -3.53 -12.93
N GLY A 101 0.70 -3.36 -13.69
CA GLY A 101 -0.19 -2.21 -13.56
C GLY A 101 -1.16 -2.38 -12.40
N LYS A 102 -1.88 -1.30 -12.08
CA LYS A 102 -2.97 -1.37 -11.11
C LYS A 102 -4.14 -2.17 -11.71
N LEU A 103 -4.60 -3.18 -10.98
CA LEU A 103 -5.77 -3.96 -11.38
C LEU A 103 -7.04 -3.11 -11.34
N GLU A 104 -7.88 -3.26 -12.37
CA GLU A 104 -9.20 -2.63 -12.43
C GLU A 104 -10.05 -3.07 -11.23
N GLY A 105 -10.74 -2.11 -10.60
CA GLY A 105 -11.49 -2.37 -9.38
C GLY A 105 -10.69 -2.31 -8.07
N THR A 106 -9.35 -2.17 -8.09
CA THR A 106 -8.56 -1.94 -6.87
C THR A 106 -8.99 -0.65 -6.18
N LYS A 107 -9.44 -0.76 -4.93
CA LYS A 107 -9.90 0.35 -4.12
C LYS A 107 -8.77 0.86 -3.22
N ASP A 108 -8.68 2.18 -3.10
CA ASP A 108 -7.65 2.87 -2.33
C ASP A 108 -8.27 3.80 -1.28
N ASN A 109 -9.39 3.39 -0.68
CA ASN A 109 -10.13 4.21 0.29
C ASN A 109 -9.23 4.62 1.45
N ASN A 110 -8.36 3.71 1.92
CA ASN A 110 -7.32 3.99 2.90
C ASN A 110 -6.35 5.10 2.46
N ILE A 111 -5.75 4.99 1.27
CA ILE A 111 -4.80 5.98 0.75
C ILE A 111 -5.48 7.33 0.55
N ASN A 112 -6.66 7.33 -0.06
CA ASN A 112 -7.46 8.54 -0.28
C ASN A 112 -7.86 9.20 1.03
N TYR A 113 -8.24 8.44 2.06
CA TYR A 113 -8.57 8.99 3.37
C TYR A 113 -7.36 9.71 3.99
N TYR A 114 -6.19 9.09 3.99
CA TYR A 114 -4.98 9.73 4.53
C TYR A 114 -4.52 10.92 3.68
N LEU A 115 -4.73 10.92 2.37
CA LEU A 115 -4.50 12.11 1.53
C LEU A 115 -5.44 13.25 1.95
N GLY A 116 -6.73 12.95 2.11
CA GLY A 116 -7.71 13.92 2.60
C GLY A 116 -7.32 14.51 3.95
N TYR A 117 -6.90 13.65 4.89
CA TYR A 117 -6.40 14.05 6.18
C TYR A 117 -5.16 14.94 6.09
N CYS A 118 -4.15 14.57 5.29
CA CYS A 118 -2.95 15.39 5.15
C CYS A 118 -3.26 16.77 4.54
N TYR A 119 -4.11 16.81 3.51
CA TYR A 119 -4.53 18.08 2.90
C TYR A 119 -5.32 18.97 3.86
N GLU A 120 -6.18 18.38 4.70
CA GLU A 120 -6.88 19.09 5.77
C GLU A 120 -5.88 19.73 6.74
N MET A 121 -4.87 18.96 7.17
CA MET A 121 -3.85 19.42 8.12
C MET A 121 -2.95 20.56 7.59
N ILE A 122 -2.80 20.68 6.27
CA ILE A 122 -2.04 21.78 5.63
C ILE A 122 -2.95 22.92 5.12
N GLY A 123 -4.23 22.94 5.50
CA GLY A 123 -5.17 24.01 5.16
C GLY A 123 -5.70 23.98 3.72
N ARG A 124 -5.54 22.86 3.01
CA ARG A 124 -6.03 22.65 1.63
C ARG A 124 -7.40 21.94 1.66
N GLY A 125 -8.40 22.64 2.18
CA GLY A 125 -9.75 22.10 2.40
C GLY A 125 -10.46 21.63 1.12
N ASP A 126 -10.17 22.26 -0.02
CA ASP A 126 -10.63 21.86 -1.35
C ASP A 126 -10.15 20.45 -1.72
N LEU A 127 -8.85 20.20 -1.55
CA LEU A 127 -8.24 18.90 -1.81
C LEU A 127 -8.65 17.88 -0.74
N ALA A 128 -8.75 18.28 0.52
CA ALA A 128 -9.21 17.42 1.60
C ALA A 128 -10.58 16.82 1.28
N LYS A 129 -11.55 17.68 0.91
CA LYS A 129 -12.89 17.27 0.53
C LYS A 129 -12.88 16.32 -0.67
N LYS A 130 -12.14 16.65 -1.73
CA LYS A 130 -11.99 15.78 -2.91
C LYS A 130 -11.53 14.37 -2.54
N TYR A 131 -10.51 14.26 -1.70
CA TYR A 131 -9.96 12.96 -1.33
C TYR A 131 -10.84 12.20 -0.33
N PHE A 132 -11.54 12.90 0.56
CA PHE A 132 -12.59 12.26 1.38
C PHE A 132 -13.76 11.78 0.52
N GLU A 133 -14.15 12.49 -0.54
CA GLU A 133 -15.16 12.00 -1.49
C GLU A 133 -14.69 10.71 -2.16
N LEU A 134 -13.46 10.67 -2.68
CA LEU A 134 -12.86 9.46 -3.25
C LEU A 134 -12.78 8.30 -2.24
N ALA A 135 -12.48 8.58 -0.97
CA ALA A 135 -12.46 7.57 0.09
C ALA A 135 -13.86 7.11 0.55
N SER A 136 -14.89 7.95 0.35
CA SER A 136 -16.28 7.65 0.70
C SER A 136 -17.04 6.84 -0.35
N ILE A 137 -16.48 6.72 -1.56
CA ILE A 137 -17.04 5.89 -2.62
C ILE A 137 -16.60 4.45 -2.34
N GLY A 138 -17.45 3.73 -1.61
CA GLY A 138 -17.41 2.28 -1.42
C GLY A 138 -17.99 1.52 -2.61
N THR A 139 -18.33 0.23 -2.42
CA THR A 139 -19.06 -0.56 -3.44
C THR A 139 -20.47 0.01 -3.66
N ASP A 140 -20.68 0.77 -4.72
CA ASP A 140 -22.02 1.17 -5.19
C ASP A 140 -22.57 0.28 -6.32
N ASP A 141 -22.02 -0.92 -6.52
CA ASP A 141 -22.63 -1.89 -7.42
C ASP A 141 -22.35 -3.33 -6.94
N PRO A 142 -23.37 -4.19 -6.73
CA PRO A 142 -23.17 -5.63 -6.82
C PRO A 142 -22.82 -5.95 -8.27
N ALA A 143 -21.56 -5.68 -8.65
CA ALA A 143 -21.03 -6.06 -9.95
C ALA A 143 -21.29 -7.56 -10.12
N GLY A 144 -22.07 -7.89 -11.14
CA GLY A 144 -22.52 -9.24 -11.42
C GLY A 144 -21.38 -10.23 -11.28
N ILE A 145 -21.60 -11.21 -10.40
CA ILE A 145 -20.96 -12.52 -10.30
C ILE A 145 -19.95 -12.78 -11.44
N MET A 146 -18.67 -12.41 -11.29
CA MET A 146 -17.53 -13.17 -11.87
C MET A 146 -16.10 -12.74 -11.49
N TYR A 147 -15.85 -11.83 -10.54
CA TYR A 147 -14.48 -11.61 -10.03
C TYR A 147 -14.47 -11.51 -8.51
N TYR A 148 -13.85 -12.49 -7.84
CA TYR A 148 -13.66 -12.55 -6.40
C TYR A 148 -12.66 -11.46 -5.96
N TYR A 149 -13.15 -10.26 -5.70
CA TYR A 149 -12.45 -9.27 -4.86
C TYR A 149 -13.45 -8.71 -3.86
N ASP A 150 -13.74 -9.50 -2.81
CA ASP A 150 -14.36 -8.95 -1.61
C ASP A 150 -13.49 -7.77 -1.16
N GLN A 151 -14.11 -6.59 -1.01
CA GLN A 151 -13.40 -5.48 -0.39
C GLN A 151 -12.95 -5.93 1.00
N PRO A 152 -11.65 -5.80 1.33
CA PRO A 152 -11.22 -6.11 2.67
C PRO A 152 -11.95 -5.16 3.64
N ALA A 153 -12.36 -5.70 4.81
CA ALA A 153 -13.25 -5.01 5.75
C ALA A 153 -12.70 -3.65 6.24
N ASP A 154 -11.39 -3.44 6.13
CA ASP A 154 -10.74 -2.18 6.40
C ASP A 154 -11.18 -1.06 5.45
N MET A 155 -11.54 -1.35 4.18
CA MET A 155 -12.02 -0.33 3.24
C MET A 155 -13.37 0.27 3.65
N ILE A 156 -14.25 -0.53 4.25
CA ILE A 156 -15.53 -0.08 4.81
C ILE A 156 -15.30 0.88 5.98
N LEU A 157 -14.28 0.63 6.80
CA LEU A 157 -13.90 1.54 7.89
C LEU A 157 -13.50 2.92 7.34
N TYR A 158 -12.65 2.96 6.31
CA TYR A 158 -12.22 4.21 5.69
C TYR A 158 -13.37 4.94 4.98
N GLU A 159 -14.31 4.20 4.40
CA GLU A 159 -15.54 4.76 3.85
C GLU A 159 -16.35 5.50 4.93
N GLY A 160 -16.59 4.85 6.07
CA GLY A 160 -17.30 5.45 7.20
C GLY A 160 -16.59 6.68 7.76
N TRP A 161 -15.27 6.61 7.94
CA TRP A 161 -14.48 7.76 8.40
C TRP A 161 -14.51 8.93 7.41
N ALA A 162 -14.45 8.64 6.11
CA ALA A 162 -14.53 9.65 5.06
C ALA A 162 -15.91 10.31 5.02
N LYS A 163 -17.01 9.53 5.15
CA LYS A 163 -18.37 10.08 5.27
C LYS A 163 -18.52 10.99 6.49
N GLY A 164 -17.98 10.59 7.64
CA GLY A 164 -17.92 11.43 8.83
C GLY A 164 -17.17 12.75 8.60
N LYS A 165 -16.04 12.72 7.89
CA LYS A 165 -15.30 13.94 7.49
C LYS A 165 -16.08 14.85 6.53
N LEU A 166 -16.99 14.29 5.74
CA LEU A 166 -17.87 15.02 4.83
C LEU A 166 -19.19 15.48 5.50
N GLY A 167 -19.46 15.07 6.74
CA GLY A 167 -20.72 15.35 7.43
C GLY A 167 -21.93 14.58 6.89
N LYS A 168 -21.70 13.38 6.36
CA LYS A 168 -22.74 12.47 5.80
C LYS A 168 -23.02 11.29 6.72
#